data_AF-A0A4S2D2N1-F1
#
_entry.id   AF-A0A4S2D2N1-F1
#
_cell.length_a   1.000
_cell.length_b   1.000
_cell.length_c   1.000
_cell.angle_alpha   90.00
_cell.angle_beta   90.00
_cell.angle_gamma   90.00
#
_symmetry.space_group_name_H-M   'P 1'
#
loop_
_entity.id
_entity.type
_entity.pdbx_description
1 polymer ?
#
loop_
_entity_poly.entity_id
_entity_poly.type
_entity_poly.pdbx_seq_one_letter_code
_entity_poly.pdbx_strand_id
1 'polypeptide(L)' 'MDMTKASVKTLLGLESDAELARFFNVSRGAVFHWPEEQPIPDSRQWELKARRPDLFAPATKSSRRRKPTPTVAAEA' A
#
# COMPACT_ATOMS: atom_id res chain seq x y z
N MET A 1 4.75 -13.54 -9.77
CA MET A 1 4.05 -12.23 -9.83
C MET A 1 3.98 -11.76 -8.41
N ASP A 2 5.06 -11.14 -7.99
CA ASP A 2 5.45 -10.98 -6.61
C ASP A 2 5.07 -9.56 -6.21
N MET A 3 3.95 -9.41 -5.51
CA MET A 3 3.46 -8.09 -5.13
C MET A 3 4.32 -7.53 -4.01
N THR A 4 5.10 -6.50 -4.34
CA THR A 4 5.88 -5.76 -3.35
C THR A 4 4.96 -4.91 -2.47
N LYS A 5 5.45 -4.57 -1.29
CA LYS A 5 4.75 -3.70 -0.35
C LYS A 5 4.35 -2.35 -0.98
N ALA A 6 5.21 -1.77 -1.82
CA ALA A 6 4.92 -0.53 -2.54
C ALA A 6 3.77 -0.68 -3.54
N SER A 7 3.73 -1.78 -4.28
CA SER A 7 2.62 -2.07 -5.22
C SER A 7 1.31 -2.26 -4.46
N VAL A 8 1.33 -3.00 -3.34
CA VAL A 8 0.12 -3.23 -2.52
C VAL A 8 -0.42 -1.92 -1.93
N LYS A 9 0.46 -1.05 -1.40
CA LYS A 9 0.08 0.29 -0.92
C LYS A 9 -0.58 1.09 -2.05
N THR A 10 0.02 1.11 -3.24
CA THR A 10 -0.49 1.84 -4.40
C THR A 10 -1.85 1.31 -4.86
N LEU A 11 -1.99 -0.01 -4.94
CA LEU A 11 -3.23 -0.69 -5.37
C LEU A 11 -4.38 -0.50 -4.38
N LEU A 12 -4.08 -0.50 -3.08
CA LEU A 12 -5.07 -0.24 -2.04
C LEU A 12 -5.32 1.27 -1.82
N GLY A 13 -4.56 2.15 -2.46
CA GLY A 13 -4.64 3.60 -2.26
C GLY A 13 -4.18 4.06 -0.87
N LEU A 14 -3.30 3.29 -0.23
CA LEU A 14 -2.81 3.55 1.12
C LEU A 14 -1.54 4.39 1.10
N GLU A 15 -1.49 5.41 1.95
CA GLU A 15 -0.33 6.30 2.08
C GLU A 15 0.65 5.89 3.18
N SER A 16 0.27 4.95 4.06
CA SER A 16 1.05 4.63 5.26
C SER A 16 0.99 3.16 5.63
N ASP A 17 2.09 2.68 6.20
CA ASP A 17 2.23 1.33 6.75
C ASP A 17 1.22 1.03 7.87
N ALA A 18 0.77 2.08 8.58
CA ALA A 18 -0.26 1.98 9.59
C ALA A 18 -1.62 1.56 9.02
N GLU A 19 -1.99 2.08 7.86
CA GLU A 19 -3.23 1.72 7.19
C GLU A 19 -3.12 0.31 6.59
N LEU A 20 -1.94 -0.05 6.09
CA LEU A 20 -1.67 -1.41 5.61
C LEU A 20 -1.75 -2.43 6.77
N ALA A 21 -1.23 -2.07 7.95
CA ALA A 21 -1.30 -2.90 9.14
C ALA A 21 -2.76 -3.09 9.61
N ARG A 22 -3.57 -2.02 9.58
CA ARG A 22 -5.01 -2.08 9.85
C ARG A 22 -5.73 -2.98 8.86
N PHE A 23 -5.40 -2.88 7.57
CA PHE A 23 -5.99 -3.72 6.53
C PHE A 23 -5.73 -5.21 6.80
N PHE A 24 -4.49 -5.58 7.12
CA PHE A 24 -4.12 -6.97 7.45
C PHE A 24 -4.44 -7.38 8.89
N ASN A 25 -5.02 -6.48 9.69
CA ASN A 25 -5.28 -6.68 11.11
C ASN A 25 -4.05 -7.14 11.90
N VAL A 26 -2.89 -6.55 11.58
CA VAL A 26 -1.59 -6.81 12.24
C VAL A 26 -1.07 -5.55 12.94
N SER A 27 -0.07 -5.72 13.79
CA SER A 27 0.61 -4.60 14.42
C SER A 27 1.43 -3.79 13.39
N ARG A 28 1.52 -2.47 13.61
CA ARG A 28 2.36 -1.57 12.79
C ARG A 28 3.81 -2.03 12.66
N GLY A 29 4.40 -2.54 13.76
CA GLY A 29 5.76 -3.07 13.76
C GLY A 29 5.96 -4.23 12.80
N ALA A 30 4.95 -5.11 12.67
CA ALA A 30 5.03 -6.24 11.74
C ALA A 30 5.17 -5.76 10.28
N VAL A 31 4.41 -4.74 9.88
CA VAL A 31 4.48 -4.14 8.54
C VAL A 31 5.74 -3.27 8.38
N PHE A 32 6.21 -2.64 9.45
CA PHE A 32 7.43 -1.84 9.42
C PHE A 32 8.66 -2.69 9.05
N HIS A 33 8.74 -3.91 9.57
CA HIS A 33 9.82 -4.85 9.23
C HIS A 33 9.70 -5.45 7.81
N TRP A 34 8.61 -5.19 7.08
CA TRP A 34 8.48 -5.70 5.73
C TRP A 34 9.34 -4.90 4.75
N PRO A 35 10.21 -5.57 3.98
CA PRO A 35 11.00 -4.94 2.92
C PRO A 35 10.10 -4.28 1.88
N GLU A 36 10.43 -3.05 1.48
CA GLU A 36 9.62 -2.30 0.49
C GLU A 36 9.79 -2.81 -0.94
N GLU A 37 11.00 -3.29 -1.26
CA GLU A 37 11.40 -3.75 -2.59
C GLU A 37 11.22 -5.26 -2.78
N GLN A 38 10.94 -6.00 -1.71
CA GLN A 38 10.68 -7.43 -1.79
C GLN A 38 9.17 -7.71 -1.70
N PRO A 39 8.72 -8.88 -2.21
CA PRO A 39 7.35 -9.31 -2.02
C PRO A 39 6.93 -9.32 -0.56
N ILE A 40 5.67 -8.96 -0.30
CA ILE A 40 5.08 -9.23 1.01
C ILE A 40 5.05 -10.75 1.25
N PRO A 41 5.04 -11.21 2.52
CA PRO A 41 5.03 -12.63 2.83
C PRO A 41 3.89 -13.37 2.12
N ASP A 42 4.14 -14.60 1.62
CA ASP A 42 3.14 -15.39 0.88
C ASP A 42 1.79 -15.46 1.57
N SER A 43 1.75 -15.73 2.87
CA SER A 43 0.50 -15.79 3.64
C SER A 43 -0.34 -14.51 3.51
N ARG A 44 0.32 -13.34 3.40
CA ARG A 44 -0.35 -12.05 3.22
C ARG A 44 -0.74 -11.79 1.78
N GLN A 45 0.00 -12.33 0.82
CA GLN A 45 -0.43 -12.32 -0.58
C GLN A 45 -1.71 -13.13 -0.76
N TRP A 46 -1.80 -14.32 -0.15
CA TRP A 46 -3.01 -15.14 -0.16
C TRP A 46 -4.20 -14.44 0.50
N GLU A 47 -3.99 -13.81 1.66
CA GLU A 47 -5.02 -13.02 2.33
C GLU A 47 -5.48 -11.82 1.49
N LEU A 48 -4.55 -11.12 0.83
CA LEU A 48 -4.87 -10.03 -0.08
C LEU A 48 -5.69 -10.51 -1.29
N LYS A 49 -5.32 -11.66 -1.88
CA LYS A 49 -6.08 -12.30 -2.97
C LYS A 49 -7.48 -12.70 -2.53
N ALA A 50 -7.63 -13.24 -1.32
CA ALA A 50 -8.93 -13.65 -0.80
C ALA A 50 -9.85 -12.45 -0.51
N ARG A 51 -9.30 -11.35 0.02
CA ARG A 51 -10.06 -10.16 0.41
C ARG A 51 -10.35 -9.21 -0.74
N ARG A 52 -9.40 -9.09 -1.66
CA ARG A 52 -9.45 -8.15 -2.79
C ARG A 52 -8.95 -8.83 -4.06
N PRO A 53 -9.67 -9.86 -4.54
CA PRO A 53 -9.32 -10.54 -5.80
C PRO A 53 -9.30 -9.55 -6.98
N ASP A 54 -10.09 -8.47 -6.91
CA ASP A 54 -10.13 -7.37 -7.88
C ASP A 54 -8.77 -6.67 -8.12
N LEU A 55 -7.85 -6.70 -7.15
CA LEU A 55 -6.52 -6.11 -7.30
C LEU A 55 -5.57 -6.99 -8.12
N PHE A 56 -5.92 -8.27 -8.27
CA PHE A 56 -5.18 -9.25 -9.07
C PHE A 56 -5.85 -9.47 -10.43
N ALA A 57 -7.08 -8.98 -10.62
CA ALA A 57 -7.67 -8.82 -11.93
C ALA A 57 -6.86 -7.74 -12.70
N PRO A 58 -6.68 -7.88 -14.02
CA PRO A 58 -5.99 -6.87 -14.84
C PRO A 58 -6.84 -5.60 -14.96
N ALA A 59 -6.93 -4.82 -13.88
CA ALA A 59 -7.64 -3.56 -13.85
C ALA A 59 -6.71 -2.44 -14.33
N THR A 60 -6.84 -2.13 -15.61
CA THR A 60 -6.54 -0.85 -16.25
C THR A 60 -6.43 0.33 -15.25
N LYS A 61 -5.20 0.86 -15.13
CA LYS A 61 -4.83 2.22 -14.69
C LYS A 61 -5.73 2.87 -13.63
N SER A 62 -5.33 2.82 -12.35
CA SER A 62 -5.65 3.92 -11.44
C SER A 62 -4.54 4.96 -11.49
N SER A 63 -4.82 6.03 -12.22
CA SER A 63 -4.01 7.22 -12.29
C SER A 63 -4.02 7.98 -10.97
N ARG A 64 -2.83 8.47 -10.58
CA ARG A 64 -2.60 9.81 -10.01
C ARG A 64 -2.98 10.02 -8.53
N ARG A 65 -1.94 10.22 -7.72
CA ARG A 65 -1.92 11.31 -6.73
C ARG A 65 -0.57 12.01 -6.75
N ARG A 66 -0.51 13.12 -7.49
CA ARG A 66 0.43 14.21 -7.20
C ARG A 66 0.05 14.73 -5.80
N LYS A 67 1.00 14.86 -4.89
CA LYS A 67 0.81 15.72 -3.72
C LYS A 67 0.96 17.17 -4.21
N PRO A 68 -0.07 18.04 -4.17
CA PRO A 68 0.20 19.46 -4.02
C PRO A 68 0.73 19.64 -2.60
N THR A 69 1.97 20.08 -2.47
CA THR A 69 2.50 20.62 -1.21
C THR A 69 1.56 21.71 -0.70
N PRO A 70 1.14 21.68 0.58
CA PRO A 70 0.38 22.77 1.15
C PRO A 70 1.27 24.02 1.20
N THR A 71 0.67 25.13 0.78
CA THR A 71 1.20 26.49 0.88
C THR A 71 1.67 26.77 2.30
N VAL A 72 2.86 27.36 2.45
CA VAL A 72 3.21 28.17 3.62
C VAL A 72 3.32 29.59 3.10
N ALA A 73 2.27 30.36 3.34
CA ALA A 73 2.32 31.80 3.37
C ALA A 73 3.01 32.24 4.66
N ALA A 74 3.86 33.27 4.60
CA ALA A 74 3.97 34.38 5.55
C ALA A 74 5.29 35.16 5.32
N GLU A 75 5.13 36.47 5.08
CA GLU A 75 5.88 37.62 5.61
C GLU A 75 7.44 37.61 5.57
N ALA A 76 8.16 38.64 5.14
CA ALA A 76 7.91 40.09 5.08
C ALA A 76 8.77 40.76 4.00
#